data_AF-A0A973GYY6-F1
#
_entry.id   AF-A0A973GYY6-F1
#
_cell.length_a   1.000
_cell.length_b   1.000
_cell.length_c   1.000
_cell.angle_alpha   90.00
_cell.angle_beta   90.00
_cell.angle_gamma   90.00
#
_symmetry.space_group_name_H-M   'P 1'
#
loop_
_entity.id
_entity.type
_entity.pdbx_description
1 polymer ?
#
loop_
_entity_poly.entity_id
_entity_poly.type
_entity_poly.pdbx_seq_one_letter_code
_entity_poly.pdbx_strand_id
1 'polypeptide(L)'
;MFNQRSRIFFLIVIVAALVVPVLVALRYPVIGGALFLVGATLAWRNMRLVLLTTHDRDPADQRRRAQAREQARMIFVQLVDDQGNDLDPATCESRLAAARLHAGPRDTVIGVRRKVP
;
A
#
# COMPACT_ATOMS: atom_id res chain seq x y z
N MET A 1 2.23 9.08 -7.16
CA MET A 1 1.85 10.30 -6.40
C MET A 1 1.20 11.28 -7.37
N PHE A 2 -0.12 11.49 -7.30
CA PHE A 2 -0.79 12.50 -8.14
C PHE A 2 -0.36 13.90 -7.66
N ASN A 3 0.34 14.64 -8.52
CA ASN A 3 0.86 15.97 -8.24
C ASN A 3 -0.24 16.89 -7.69
N GLN A 4 0.04 17.66 -6.64
CA GLN A 4 -0.90 18.58 -6.00
C GLN A 4 -1.59 19.53 -7.01
N ARG A 5 -0.89 19.90 -8.08
CA ARG A 5 -1.42 20.67 -9.22
C ARG A 5 -2.54 19.94 -9.98
N SER A 6 -2.44 18.62 -10.15
CA SER A 6 -3.47 17.82 -10.82
C SER A 6 -4.78 17.75 -10.02
N ARG A 7 -4.69 17.78 -8.68
CA ARG A 7 -5.87 17.78 -7.80
C ARG A 7 -6.63 19.10 -7.88
N ILE A 8 -5.91 20.22 -7.87
CA ILE A 8 -6.51 21.56 -8.00
C ILE A 8 -7.17 21.72 -9.37
N PHE A 9 -6.49 21.29 -10.44
CA PHE A 9 -7.06 21.32 -11.79
C PHE A 9 -8.35 20.49 -11.88
N PHE A 10 -8.35 19.27 -11.35
CA PHE A 10 -9.55 18.43 -11.29
C PHE A 10 -10.70 19.09 -10.52
N LEU A 11 -10.39 19.73 -9.39
CA LEU A 11 -11.40 20.39 -8.56
C LEU A 11 -12.02 21.60 -9.27
N ILE A 12 -11.21 22.39 -9.98
CA ILE A 12 -11.69 23.50 -10.82
C ILE A 12 -12.61 22.98 -11.93
N VAL A 13 -12.22 21.90 -12.62
CA VAL A 13 -13.04 21.31 -13.69
C VAL A 13 -14.38 20.81 -13.15
N ILE A 14 -14.40 20.17 -11.98
CA ILE A 14 -15.63 19.70 -11.33
C ILE A 14 -16.55 20.87 -10.97
N VAL A 15 -15.98 21.93 -10.36
CA VAL A 15 -16.75 23.12 -9.99
C VAL A 15 -17.31 23.83 -11.23
N ALA A 16 -16.50 24.00 -12.28
CA ALA A 16 -16.95 24.59 -13.54
C ALA A 16 -18.05 23.76 -14.21
N ALA A 17 -17.93 22.42 -14.21
CA ALA A 17 -18.94 21.53 -14.77
C ALA A 17 -20.27 21.54 -14.00
N LEU A 18 -20.28 21.94 -12.72
CA LEU A 18 -21.51 22.11 -11.93
C LEU A 18 -22.12 23.52 -12.06
N VAL A 19 -21.29 24.56 -12.04
CA VAL A 19 -21.75 25.95 -12.00
C VAL A 19 -22.19 26.45 -13.38
N VAL A 20 -21.46 26.11 -14.45
CA VAL A 20 -21.75 26.60 -15.80
C VAL A 20 -23.13 26.13 -16.31
N PRO A 21 -23.54 24.86 -16.17
CA PRO A 21 -24.87 24.43 -16.61
C PRO A 21 -26.01 25.11 -15.84
N VAL A 22 -25.82 25.38 -14.55
CA VAL A 22 -26.81 26.08 -13.71
C VAL A 22 -27.00 27.53 -14.18
N LEU A 23 -25.90 28.23 -14.50
CA LEU A 23 -25.96 29.59 -15.05
C LEU A 23 -26.61 29.61 -16.45
N VAL A 24 -26.33 28.62 -17.30
CA VAL A 24 -26.94 28.51 -18.63
C VAL A 24 -28.43 28.17 -18.54
N ALA A 25 -28.84 27.34 -17.58
CA ALA A 25 -30.23 26.96 -17.36
C ALA A 25 -31.14 28.15 -16.99
N LEU A 26 -30.60 29.19 -16.34
CA LEU A 26 -31.35 30.42 -16.00
C LEU A 26 -31.81 31.20 -17.24
N ARG A 27 -31.06 31.11 -18.35
CA ARG A 27 -31.38 31.81 -19.61
C ARG A 27 -32.00 30.88 -20.65
N TYR A 28 -31.58 29.61 -20.68
CA TYR A 28 -32.00 28.60 -21.65
C TYR A 28 -32.17 27.24 -20.95
N PRO A 29 -33.35 26.95 -20.39
CA PRO A 29 -33.58 25.78 -19.55
C PRO A 29 -33.36 24.46 -20.30
N VAL A 30 -33.73 24.42 -21.58
CA VAL A 30 -33.55 23.23 -22.44
C VAL A 30 -32.07 22.93 -22.70
N ILE A 31 -31.28 23.96 -22.98
CA ILE A 31 -29.84 23.82 -23.25
C ILE A 31 -29.09 23.46 -21.97
N GLY A 32 -29.45 24.08 -20.84
CA GLY A 32 -28.88 23.77 -19.53
C GLY A 32 -29.15 22.32 -19.10
N GLY A 33 -30.38 21.83 -19.32
CA GLY A 33 -30.74 20.44 -19.05
C GLY A 33 -29.96 19.44 -19.91
N ALA A 34 -29.79 19.72 -21.21
CA ALA A 34 -28.98 18.88 -22.09
C ALA A 34 -27.49 18.87 -21.67
N LEU A 35 -26.92 20.02 -21.33
CA LEU A 35 -25.54 20.13 -20.83
C LEU A 35 -25.35 19.35 -19.52
N PHE A 36 -26.33 19.44 -18.62
CA PHE A 36 -26.30 18.74 -17.34
C PHE A 36 -26.31 17.22 -17.54
N LEU A 37 -27.14 16.70 -18.44
CA LEU A 37 -27.17 15.26 -18.76
C LEU A 37 -25.85 14.77 -19.37
N VAL A 38 -25.24 15.53 -20.27
CA VAL A 38 -23.93 15.22 -20.85
C VAL A 38 -22.82 15.27 -19.79
N GLY A 39 -22.84 16.29 -18.93
CA GLY A 39 -21.90 16.41 -17.82
C GLY A 39 -22.04 15.26 -16.82
N ALA A 40 -23.27 14.90 -16.46
CA ALA A 40 -23.57 13.81 -15.53
C ALA A 40 -23.14 12.44 -16.08
N THR A 41 -23.37 12.18 -17.37
CA THR A 41 -22.92 10.93 -18.01
C THR A 41 -21.40 10.83 -18.10
N LEU A 42 -20.70 11.94 -18.42
CA LEU A 42 -19.24 11.97 -18.37
C LEU A 42 -18.71 11.77 -16.96
N ALA A 43 -19.29 12.45 -15.97
CA ALA A 43 -18.91 12.34 -14.56
C ALA A 43 -19.12 10.91 -14.04
N TRP A 44 -20.26 10.29 -14.34
CA TRP A 44 -20.57 8.91 -13.97
C TRP A 44 -19.55 7.93 -14.57
N ARG A 45 -19.22 8.08 -15.86
CA ARG A 45 -18.24 7.20 -16.53
C ARG A 45 -16.84 7.35 -15.93
N ASN A 46 -16.40 8.59 -15.65
CA ASN A 46 -15.11 8.85 -15.02
C ASN A 46 -15.06 8.36 -13.57
N MET A 47 -16.12 8.58 -12.79
CA MET A 47 -16.22 8.09 -11.42
C MET A 47 -16.16 6.56 -11.36
N ARG A 48 -16.82 5.88 -12.31
CA ARG A 48 -16.73 4.42 -12.45
C ARG A 48 -15.29 3.98 -12.76
N LEU A 49 -14.59 4.63 -13.69
CA LEU A 49 -13.19 4.33 -14.01
C LEU A 49 -12.24 4.55 -12.82
N VAL A 50 -12.45 5.62 -12.05
CA VAL A 50 -11.69 5.88 -10.81
C VAL A 50 -12.00 4.81 -9.76
N LEU A 51 -13.26 4.43 -9.57
CA LEU A 51 -13.61 3.37 -8.62
C LEU A 51 -12.96 2.03 -8.99
N LEU A 52 -12.96 1.67 -10.28
CA LEU A 52 -12.31 0.45 -10.78
C LEU A 52 -10.78 0.50 -10.61
N THR A 53 -10.13 1.63 -10.93
CA THR A 53 -8.68 1.79 -10.72
C THR A 53 -8.28 1.87 -9.25
N THR A 54 -9.18 2.25 -8.34
CA THR A 54 -8.91 2.24 -6.89
C THR A 54 -9.07 0.83 -6.29
N HIS A 55 -9.84 -0.04 -6.94
CA HIS A 55 -9.98 -1.46 -6.56
C HIS A 55 -8.88 -2.37 -7.13
N ASP A 56 -8.19 -1.95 -8.20
CA ASP A 56 -6.92 -2.53 -8.62
C ASP A 56 -5.77 -2.05 -7.69
N ARG A 57 -5.82 -2.51 -6.43
CA ARG A 57 -4.56 -2.79 -5.74
C ARG A 57 -3.95 -3.97 -6.49
N ASP A 58 -3.08 -3.64 -7.43
CA ASP A 58 -2.30 -4.53 -8.29
C ASP A 58 -2.23 -5.96 -7.70
N PRO A 59 -2.88 -6.96 -8.30
CA PRO A 59 -2.87 -8.34 -7.79
C PRO A 59 -1.44 -8.89 -7.70
N ALA A 60 -0.48 -8.32 -8.43
CA ALA A 60 0.94 -8.63 -8.27
C ALA A 60 1.48 -8.22 -6.89
N ASP A 61 1.03 -7.09 -6.35
CA ASP A 61 1.45 -6.60 -5.03
C ASP A 61 0.80 -7.37 -3.88
N GLN A 62 -0.46 -7.80 -4.04
CA GLN A 62 -1.10 -8.71 -3.09
C GLN A 62 -0.45 -10.10 -3.08
N ARG A 63 -0.12 -10.66 -4.26
CA ARG A 63 0.62 -11.92 -4.36
C ARG A 63 2.03 -11.81 -3.79
N ARG A 64 2.74 -10.70 -4.02
CA ARG A 64 4.05 -10.45 -3.39
C ARG A 64 3.98 -10.36 -1.87
N ARG A 65 2.94 -9.73 -1.31
CA ARG A 65 2.74 -9.68 0.15
C ARG A 65 2.33 -11.04 0.73
N ALA A 66 1.57 -11.85 0.00
CA ALA A 66 1.23 -13.22 0.40
C ALA A 66 2.47 -14.14 0.32
N GLN A 67 3.25 -14.08 -0.76
CA GLN A 67 4.51 -14.82 -0.91
C GLN A 67 5.57 -14.39 0.12
N ALA A 68 5.66 -13.10 0.45
CA ALA A 68 6.56 -12.62 1.51
C ALA A 68 6.14 -13.08 2.93
N ARG A 69 4.88 -13.52 3.11
CA ARG A 69 4.44 -14.17 4.36
C ARG A 69 4.75 -15.66 4.39
N GLU A 70 4.89 -16.31 3.24
CA GLU A 70 5.18 -17.75 3.12
C GLU A 70 6.67 -18.08 2.90
N GLN A 71 7.52 -17.08 2.65
CA GLN A 71 8.96 -17.30 2.56
C GLN A 71 9.54 -17.66 3.92
N ALA A 72 10.22 -18.82 3.97
CA ALA A 72 11.06 -19.25 5.08
C ALA A 72 11.97 -18.11 5.52
N ARG A 73 11.83 -17.66 6.77
CA ARG A 73 12.65 -16.58 7.32
C ARG A 73 13.91 -17.20 7.93
N MET A 74 15.06 -16.60 7.65
CA MET A 74 16.29 -16.89 8.39
C MET A 74 16.31 -16.02 9.64
N ILE A 75 16.30 -16.66 10.80
CA ILE A 75 16.39 -16.00 12.10
C ILE A 75 17.85 -16.11 12.56
N PHE A 76 18.52 -14.96 12.62
CA PHE A 76 19.91 -14.87 13.07
C PHE A 76 19.95 -14.64 14.57
N VAL A 77 20.56 -15.57 15.30
CA VAL A 77 20.74 -15.47 16.75
C VAL A 77 22.16 -15.07 17.04
N GLN A 78 22.35 -13.92 17.68
CA GLN A 78 23.67 -13.44 18.08
C GLN A 78 24.17 -14.25 19.28
N LEU A 79 25.29 -14.95 19.07
CA LEU A 79 25.93 -15.81 20.07
C LEU A 79 27.17 -15.16 20.72
N VAL A 80 27.25 -13.83 20.63
CA VAL A 80 28.33 -13.04 21.24
C VAL A 80 27.76 -12.05 22.24
N ASP A 81 28.57 -11.65 23.21
CA ASP A 81 28.26 -10.61 24.19
C ASP A 81 28.37 -9.19 23.57
N ASP A 82 28.12 -8.15 24.39
CA ASP A 82 28.18 -6.75 23.94
C ASP A 82 29.58 -6.31 23.50
N GLN A 83 30.62 -7.00 24.03
CA GLN A 83 32.03 -6.77 23.75
C GLN A 83 32.54 -7.61 22.56
N GLY A 84 31.73 -8.52 22.03
CA GLY A 84 32.07 -9.38 20.90
C GLY A 84 32.75 -10.69 21.27
N ASN A 85 32.76 -11.08 22.55
CA ASN A 85 33.26 -12.40 22.97
C ASN A 85 32.20 -13.47 22.76
N ASP A 86 32.65 -14.69 22.44
CA ASP A 86 31.77 -15.85 22.32
C ASP A 86 31.13 -16.18 23.68
N LEU A 87 29.82 -16.43 23.67
CA LEU A 87 29.09 -16.86 24.85
C LEU A 87 29.42 -18.32 25.18
N ASP A 88 29.25 -18.68 26.46
CA ASP A 88 29.36 -20.08 26.90
C ASP A 88 28.44 -21.00 26.07
N PRO A 89 28.85 -22.25 25.82
CA PRO A 89 28.09 -23.19 25.00
C PRO A 89 26.67 -23.43 25.55
N ALA A 90 26.52 -23.51 26.88
CA ALA A 90 25.21 -23.64 27.53
C ALA A 90 24.29 -22.42 27.27
N THR A 91 24.87 -21.22 27.23
CA THR A 91 24.15 -19.97 26.93
C THR A 91 23.81 -19.85 25.45
N CYS A 92 24.67 -20.38 24.57
CA CYS A 92 24.39 -20.45 23.14
C CYS A 92 23.22 -21.37 22.83
N GLU A 93 23.20 -22.56 23.45
CA GLU A 93 22.13 -23.54 23.28
C GLU A 93 20.79 -23.00 23.76
N SER A 94 20.77 -22.32 24.91
CA SER A 94 19.53 -21.73 25.44
C SER A 94 18.98 -20.62 24.54
N ARG A 95 19.84 -19.75 23.99
CA ARG A 95 19.43 -18.71 23.04
C ARG A 95 18.93 -19.29 21.71
N LEU A 96 19.59 -20.33 21.19
CA LEU A 96 19.15 -21.02 19.98
C LEU A 96 17.82 -21.76 20.21
N ALA A 97 17.65 -22.40 21.37
CA ALA A 97 16.40 -23.07 21.74
C ALA A 97 15.25 -22.07 21.86
N ALA A 98 15.46 -20.94 22.53
CA ALA A 98 14.46 -19.88 22.63
C ALA A 98 14.07 -19.33 21.24
N ALA A 99 15.04 -19.12 20.35
CA ALA A 99 14.77 -18.68 18.99
C ALA A 99 13.98 -19.73 18.17
N ARG A 100 14.26 -21.03 18.36
CA ARG A 100 13.52 -22.12 17.72
C ARG A 100 12.08 -22.23 18.19
N LEU A 101 11.80 -21.92 19.47
CA LEU A 101 10.43 -21.90 20.00
C LEU A 101 9.57 -20.79 19.37
N HIS A 102 10.20 -19.70 18.94
CA HIS A 102 9.53 -18.59 18.25
C HIS A 102 9.56 -18.68 16.72
N ALA A 103 10.30 -19.65 16.17
CA ALA A 103 10.43 -19.86 14.74
C ALA A 103 9.21 -20.62 14.19
N GLY A 104 8.73 -20.21 13.01
CA GLY A 104 7.73 -20.98 12.28
C GLY A 104 8.28 -22.32 11.77
N PRO A 105 7.43 -23.28 11.37
CA PRO A 105 7.85 -24.61 10.94
C PRO A 105 8.73 -24.64 9.67
N ARG A 106 8.83 -23.52 8.95
CA ARG A 106 9.69 -23.34 7.77
C ARG A 106 10.87 -22.41 8.03
N ASP A 107 10.95 -21.78 9.19
CA ASP A 107 12.00 -20.82 9.50
C ASP A 107 13.28 -21.53 9.88
N THR A 108 14.42 -20.99 9.44
CA THR A 108 15.74 -21.56 9.72
C THR A 108 16.44 -20.68 10.75
N VAL A 109 16.79 -21.27 11.90
CA VAL A 109 17.52 -20.58 12.96
C VAL A 109 19.02 -20.82 12.79
N ILE A 110 19.78 -19.74 12.61
CA ILE A 110 21.23 -19.78 12.40
C ILE A 110 21.91 -18.98 13.52
N GLY A 111 22.84 -19.62 14.22
CA GLY A 111 23.70 -18.94 15.20
C GLY A 111 24.81 -18.16 14.50
N VAL A 112 24.96 -16.88 14.82
CA VAL A 112 25.98 -16.00 14.23
C VAL A 112 26.96 -15.57 15.32
N ARG A 113 28.25 -15.81 15.07
CA ARG A 113 29.37 -15.40 15.93
C ARG A 113 29.91 -14.00 15.60
N ARG A 114 29.15 -13.22 14.83
CA ARG A 114 29.52 -11.87 14.41
C ARG A 114 28.41 -10.93 14.83
N LYS A 115 28.78 -9.82 15.48
CA LYS A 115 27.85 -8.75 15.81
C LYS A 115 27.23 -8.23 14.50
N VAL A 116 25.93 -8.46 14.33
CA VAL A 116 25.17 -7.87 13.24
C VAL A 116 24.93 -6.41 13.66
N PRO A 117 25.41 -5.42 12.89
CA PRO A 117 25.21 -4.00 13.22
C PRO A 117 23.73 -3.60 13.13
#